data_AF-A0A2V8JDD2-F1
#
_entry.id   AF-A0A2V8JDD2-F1
#
_cell.length_a   1.000
_cell.length_b   1.000
_cell.length_c   1.000
_cell.angle_alpha   90.00
_cell.angle_beta   90.00
_cell.angle_gamma   90.00
#
_symmetry.space_group_name_H-M   'P 1'
#
loop_
_entity.id
_entity.type
_entity.pdbx_description
1 polymer ?
#
loop_
_entity_poly.entity_id
_entity_poly.type
_entity_poly.pdbx_seq_one_letter_code
_entity_poly.pdbx_strand_id
1 'polypeptide(L)'
;MKTVHITIAIIAAAMLMTLSPANAKADESDKKTVVTFSQPVEIPGMVLPAGTYVFRRISNIDPHVVQISNADETQVYATRLTIPDYRMDPADTTLIAFEERPNGSPQGIKSWFYPGETTGEEFVYTSSSRTKDQIEAMKDEIEAIQAQMADMRNAQAHQAERIDAVGHRAQEGLAEANKEAMAATTASQIAAAADRIAADADRRAEAAQFNARRSVNQIHTVAEEIEGRIANLDKYKMADQTTVTFNFNSDELRKEDMSKLDNVARSVSGAHSGCLIELQGFTDKIGTEKYNLGLSDRRVESVLRYLV
;
A
#
# COMPACT_ATOMS: atom_id res chain seq x y z
N MET A 1 -29.86 52.96 52.66
CA MET A 1 -30.76 53.00 51.49
C MET A 1 -31.07 54.45 51.18
N LYS A 2 -30.56 54.96 50.06
CA LYS A 2 -30.93 56.28 49.54
C LYS A 2 -31.09 56.15 48.03
N THR A 3 -32.33 56.26 47.62
CA THR A 3 -32.87 56.12 46.27
C THR A 3 -32.41 57.28 45.39
N VAL A 4 -31.80 56.98 44.25
CA VAL A 4 -31.38 57.97 43.25
C VAL A 4 -32.60 58.36 42.43
N HIS A 5 -32.93 59.66 42.41
CA HIS A 5 -33.91 60.23 41.49
C HIS A 5 -33.14 60.87 40.35
N ILE A 6 -33.17 60.27 39.16
CA ILE A 6 -32.65 60.88 37.93
C ILE A 6 -33.82 61.63 37.29
N THR A 7 -33.85 62.94 37.51
CA THR A 7 -34.77 63.84 36.83
C THR A 7 -34.23 64.12 35.44
N ILE A 8 -34.87 63.60 34.39
CA ILE A 8 -34.60 64.00 33.00
C ILE A 8 -35.21 65.40 32.82
N ALA A 9 -34.35 66.41 32.80
CA ALA A 9 -34.74 67.79 32.47
C ALA A 9 -34.83 67.92 30.95
N ILE A 10 -36.04 67.93 30.41
CA ILE A 10 -36.32 68.33 29.02
C ILE A 10 -36.08 69.84 28.95
N ILE A 11 -34.89 70.25 28.51
CA ILE A 11 -34.64 71.64 28.11
C ILE A 11 -35.25 71.81 26.72
N ALA A 12 -36.54 72.12 26.69
CA ALA A 12 -37.22 72.56 25.49
C ALA A 12 -36.72 73.97 25.14
N ALA A 13 -35.73 74.08 24.25
CA ALA A 13 -35.62 75.30 23.46
C ALA A 13 -36.92 75.38 22.65
N ALA A 14 -37.78 76.33 23.01
CA ALA A 14 -39.10 76.49 22.40
C ALA A 14 -38.94 76.92 20.94
N MET A 15 -38.79 75.94 20.04
CA MET A 15 -38.92 76.13 18.61
C MET A 15 -40.39 76.43 18.35
N LEU A 16 -40.70 77.68 17.99
CA LEU A 16 -42.07 78.09 17.71
C LEU A 16 -42.40 77.66 16.27
N MET A 17 -42.91 76.45 16.13
CA MET A 17 -43.41 75.93 14.86
C MET A 17 -44.86 76.37 14.70
N THR A 18 -45.13 77.24 13.73
CA THR A 18 -46.51 77.56 13.34
C THR A 18 -46.94 76.62 12.21
N LEU A 19 -47.92 75.79 12.51
CA LEU A 19 -48.55 74.89 11.54
C LEU A 19 -49.84 75.57 11.06
N SER A 20 -49.98 75.74 9.74
CA SER A 20 -51.29 76.08 9.18
C SER A 20 -52.16 74.82 9.21
N PRO A 21 -53.44 74.88 9.62
CA PRO A 21 -54.31 73.72 9.56
C PRO A 21 -54.45 73.30 8.09
N ALA A 22 -53.81 72.20 7.70
CA ALA A 22 -54.22 71.48 6.52
C ALA A 22 -55.62 70.93 6.84
N ASN A 23 -56.63 71.29 6.05
CA ASN A 23 -57.91 70.61 6.11
C ASN A 23 -57.63 69.15 5.72
N ALA A 24 -57.41 68.28 6.71
CA ALA A 24 -57.15 66.86 6.50
C ALA A 24 -58.34 66.28 5.73
N LYS A 25 -58.16 66.10 4.42
CA LYS A 25 -59.14 65.43 3.57
C LYS A 25 -58.68 64.00 3.40
N ALA A 26 -59.59 63.06 3.62
CA ALA A 26 -59.30 61.63 3.60
C ALA A 26 -58.76 61.08 2.26
N ASP A 27 -58.70 61.91 1.19
CA ASP A 27 -58.37 61.51 -0.19
C ASP A 27 -57.21 62.30 -0.82
N GLU A 28 -56.35 62.94 -0.01
CA GLU A 28 -55.18 63.66 -0.52
C GLU A 28 -53.96 62.72 -0.61
N SER A 29 -53.65 62.22 -1.81
CA SER A 29 -52.61 61.20 -2.00
C SER A 29 -51.17 61.72 -1.84
N ASP A 30 -50.94 63.00 -2.14
CA ASP A 30 -49.63 63.64 -2.02
C ASP A 30 -49.31 64.09 -0.58
N LYS A 31 -50.30 64.06 0.32
CA LYS A 31 -50.15 64.37 1.75
C LYS A 31 -49.46 65.71 1.98
N LYS A 32 -49.71 66.69 1.11
CA LYS A 32 -49.00 67.96 1.13
C LYS A 32 -49.12 68.67 2.48
N THR A 33 -47.99 69.16 2.98
CA THR A 33 -47.90 69.81 4.28
C THR A 33 -46.99 71.01 4.23
N VAL A 34 -47.42 72.14 4.80
CA VAL A 34 -46.63 73.37 4.90
C VAL A 34 -46.09 73.52 6.31
N VAL A 35 -44.77 73.65 6.44
CA VAL A 35 -44.06 73.72 7.72
C VAL A 35 -43.16 74.94 7.76
N THR A 36 -43.23 75.72 8.85
CA THR A 36 -42.31 76.84 9.10
C THR A 36 -41.32 76.48 10.20
N PHE A 37 -40.02 76.60 9.90
CA PHE A 37 -38.93 76.44 10.86
C PHE A 37 -38.33 77.79 11.21
N SER A 38 -38.26 78.10 12.51
CA SER A 38 -37.69 79.35 13.02
C SER A 38 -36.14 79.37 13.08
N GLN A 39 -35.50 78.23 12.81
CA GLN A 39 -34.05 78.06 12.77
C GLN A 39 -33.65 77.12 11.62
N PRO A 40 -32.38 77.10 11.17
CA PRO A 40 -31.92 76.12 10.19
C PRO A 40 -32.12 74.69 10.66
N VAL A 41 -32.56 73.81 9.75
CA VAL A 41 -32.79 72.39 10.00
C VAL A 41 -32.09 71.55 8.94
N GLU A 42 -31.61 70.37 9.29
CA GLU A 42 -30.93 69.49 8.34
C GLU A 42 -31.88 68.42 7.79
N ILE A 43 -31.77 68.13 6.50
CA ILE A 43 -32.32 66.94 5.84
C ILE A 43 -31.14 66.16 5.23
N PRO A 44 -31.27 64.86 4.86
CA PRO A 44 -30.13 64.10 4.39
C PRO A 44 -29.36 64.80 3.26
N GLY A 45 -28.09 65.11 3.52
CA GLY A 45 -27.17 65.75 2.58
C GLY A 45 -27.31 67.28 2.43
N MET A 46 -28.19 67.98 3.16
CA MET A 46 -28.23 69.45 3.12
C MET A 46 -28.90 70.11 4.34
N VAL A 47 -28.51 71.36 4.61
CA VAL A 47 -29.15 72.22 5.62
C VAL A 47 -30.13 73.19 4.95
N LEU A 48 -31.38 73.18 5.39
CA LEU A 48 -32.40 74.16 5.02
C LEU A 48 -32.31 75.38 5.95
N PRO A 49 -32.23 76.61 5.43
CA PRO A 49 -32.32 77.82 6.25
C PRO A 49 -33.64 77.92 7.03
N ALA A 50 -33.72 78.81 8.03
CA ALA A 50 -35.01 79.16 8.64
C ALA A 50 -35.97 79.69 7.57
N GLY A 51 -37.21 79.18 7.55
CA GLY A 51 -38.14 79.47 6.46
C GLY A 51 -39.35 78.53 6.44
N THR A 52 -40.21 78.74 5.44
CA THR A 52 -41.41 77.93 5.21
C THR A 52 -41.20 77.00 4.02
N TYR A 53 -41.51 75.72 4.22
CA TYR A 53 -41.24 74.65 3.28
C TYR A 53 -42.48 73.77 3.10
N VAL A 54 -42.59 73.20 1.90
CA VAL A 54 -43.64 72.23 1.55
C VAL A 54 -43.04 70.84 1.49
N PHE A 55 -43.61 69.92 2.27
CA PHE A 55 -43.35 68.49 2.25
C PHE A 55 -44.50 67.79 1.54
N ARG A 56 -44.20 66.90 0.58
CA ARG A 56 -45.22 66.08 -0.09
C ARG A 56 -44.66 64.74 -0.55
N ARG A 57 -45.50 63.72 -0.58
CA ARG A 57 -45.25 62.48 -1.31
C ARG A 57 -45.40 62.74 -2.81
N ILE A 58 -44.47 62.22 -3.61
CA ILE A 58 -44.49 62.44 -5.07
C ILE A 58 -44.84 61.19 -5.88
N SER A 59 -45.01 60.05 -5.21
CA SER A 59 -45.33 58.78 -5.86
C SER A 59 -46.49 58.11 -5.14
N ASN A 60 -47.48 57.69 -5.93
CA ASN A 60 -48.62 56.90 -5.45
C ASN A 60 -48.32 55.39 -5.45
N ILE A 61 -47.19 54.98 -6.07
CA ILE A 61 -46.74 53.58 -6.14
C ILE A 61 -45.77 53.28 -4.99
N ASP A 62 -44.91 54.25 -4.67
CA ASP A 62 -43.96 54.18 -3.56
C ASP A 62 -44.16 55.39 -2.65
N PRO A 63 -44.91 55.24 -1.53
CA PRO A 63 -45.23 56.35 -0.65
C PRO A 63 -44.00 56.90 0.10
N HIS A 64 -42.85 56.21 0.03
CA HIS A 64 -41.62 56.54 0.76
C HIS A 64 -40.66 57.43 -0.04
N VAL A 65 -41.22 58.31 -0.88
CA VAL A 65 -40.47 59.33 -1.61
C VAL A 65 -41.04 60.70 -1.29
N VAL A 66 -40.30 61.46 -0.47
CA VAL A 66 -40.70 62.79 -0.02
C VAL A 66 -39.93 63.86 -0.79
N GLN A 67 -40.67 64.81 -1.34
CA GLN A 67 -40.12 66.02 -1.94
C GLN A 67 -40.31 67.21 -1.01
N ILE A 68 -39.24 68.02 -0.91
CA ILE A 68 -39.18 69.21 -0.07
C ILE A 68 -38.88 70.41 -0.96
N SER A 69 -39.75 71.41 -0.90
CA SER A 69 -39.67 72.63 -1.73
C SER A 69 -39.91 73.90 -0.90
N ASN A 70 -39.63 75.06 -1.49
CA ASN A 70 -39.99 76.36 -0.92
C ASN A 70 -41.51 76.56 -0.84
N ALA A 71 -41.95 77.59 -0.12
CA ALA A 71 -43.36 77.86 0.18
C ALA A 71 -44.27 78.01 -1.06
N ASP A 72 -43.74 78.52 -2.17
CA ASP A 72 -44.43 78.70 -3.47
C ASP A 72 -44.21 77.53 -4.44
N GLU A 73 -43.51 76.46 -4.01
CA GLU A 73 -43.22 75.24 -4.78
C GLU A 73 -42.45 75.45 -6.10
N THR A 74 -41.83 76.62 -6.28
CA THR A 74 -41.03 76.97 -7.46
C THR A 74 -39.61 76.41 -7.42
N GLN A 75 -39.09 76.11 -6.23
CA GLN A 75 -37.77 75.54 -6.00
C GLN A 75 -37.85 74.27 -5.16
N VAL A 76 -37.43 73.14 -5.74
CA VAL A 76 -37.23 71.89 -5.01
C VAL A 76 -35.84 71.87 -4.39
N TYR A 77 -35.77 71.70 -3.07
CA TYR A 77 -34.50 71.56 -2.34
C TYR A 77 -34.01 70.10 -2.37
N ALA A 78 -34.93 69.15 -2.17
CA ALA A 78 -34.58 67.73 -2.10
C ALA A 78 -35.73 66.82 -2.53
N THR A 79 -35.36 65.66 -3.05
CA THR A 79 -36.22 64.48 -3.12
C THR A 79 -35.48 63.36 -2.40
N ARG A 80 -36.10 62.73 -1.40
CA ARG A 80 -35.46 61.73 -0.53
C ARG A 80 -36.29 60.46 -0.44
N LEU A 81 -35.59 59.34 -0.52
CA LEU A 81 -36.10 58.04 -0.11
C LEU A 81 -36.15 58.02 1.42
N THR A 82 -37.30 57.61 1.94
CA THR A 82 -37.58 57.49 3.38
C THR A 82 -37.87 56.04 3.72
N ILE A 83 -37.99 55.76 5.01
CA ILE A 83 -38.51 54.49 5.51
C ILE A 83 -39.74 54.78 6.39
N PRO A 84 -40.71 53.86 6.50
CA PRO A 84 -41.89 54.08 7.32
C PRO A 84 -41.53 54.16 8.81
N ASP A 85 -42.04 55.19 9.49
CA ASP A 85 -41.98 55.36 10.94
C ASP A 85 -43.39 55.29 11.53
N TYR A 86 -43.58 54.56 12.63
CA TYR A 86 -44.90 54.24 13.19
C TYR A 86 -45.08 54.83 14.58
N ARG A 87 -46.25 55.43 14.83
CA ARG A 87 -46.67 55.95 16.14
C ARG A 87 -47.99 55.33 16.59
N MET A 88 -48.18 55.20 17.91
CA MET A 88 -49.38 54.60 18.51
C MET A 88 -50.65 55.43 18.27
N ASP A 89 -50.60 56.74 18.55
CA ASP A 89 -51.77 57.62 18.47
C ASP A 89 -51.61 58.63 17.33
N PRO A 90 -52.61 58.88 16.45
CA PRO A 90 -52.52 59.91 15.42
C PRO A 90 -52.45 61.31 16.04
N ALA A 91 -51.77 62.26 15.38
CA ALA A 91 -51.83 63.67 15.76
C ALA A 91 -52.86 64.41 14.91
N ASP A 92 -53.60 65.34 15.53
CA ASP A 92 -54.54 66.22 14.83
C ASP A 92 -53.85 67.21 13.88
N THR A 93 -52.54 67.42 14.04
CA THR A 93 -51.70 68.30 13.23
C THR A 93 -50.47 67.57 12.72
N THR A 94 -49.80 68.15 11.73
CA THR A 94 -48.51 67.68 11.25
C THR A 94 -47.53 67.57 12.41
N LEU A 95 -46.76 66.48 12.43
CA LEU A 95 -45.67 66.32 13.38
C LEU A 95 -44.34 66.17 12.63
N ILE A 96 -43.34 66.93 13.05
CA ILE A 96 -41.94 66.75 12.64
C ILE A 96 -41.16 66.28 13.87
N ALA A 97 -40.56 65.10 13.78
CA ALA A 97 -39.64 64.59 14.79
C ALA A 97 -38.22 64.98 14.40
N PHE A 98 -37.42 65.36 15.38
CA PHE A 98 -36.02 65.71 15.19
C PHE A 98 -35.10 64.66 15.81
N GLU A 99 -33.93 64.46 15.20
CA GLU A 99 -32.85 63.68 15.82
C GLU A 99 -32.21 64.47 16.96
N GLU A 100 -31.90 63.80 18.07
CA GLU A 100 -31.08 64.38 19.13
C GLU A 100 -29.64 64.53 18.62
N ARG A 101 -29.12 65.76 18.65
CA ARG A 101 -27.77 66.09 18.17
C ARG A 101 -27.00 66.92 19.20
N PRO A 102 -25.65 66.84 19.20
CA PRO A 102 -24.82 67.68 20.07
C PRO A 102 -25.14 69.17 19.92
N ASN A 103 -25.13 69.90 21.04
CA ASN A 103 -25.55 71.29 21.11
C ASN A 103 -24.80 72.18 20.10
N GLY A 104 -25.53 72.97 19.31
CA GLY A 104 -24.97 73.92 18.33
C GLY A 104 -25.01 73.49 16.85
N SER A 105 -25.42 72.26 16.53
CA SER A 105 -25.68 71.83 15.14
C SER A 105 -27.16 71.99 14.77
N PRO A 106 -27.52 72.29 13.50
CA PRO A 106 -28.91 72.24 13.05
C PRO A 106 -29.54 70.89 13.40
N GLN A 107 -30.75 70.91 13.97
CA GLN A 107 -31.49 69.68 14.25
C GLN A 107 -31.83 68.98 12.93
N GLY A 108 -31.54 67.69 12.85
CA GLY A 108 -31.90 66.86 11.69
C GLY A 108 -33.38 66.49 11.76
N ILE A 109 -34.12 66.68 10.67
CA ILE A 109 -35.48 66.15 10.54
C ILE A 109 -35.38 64.64 10.49
N LYS A 110 -35.80 63.98 11.57
CA LYS A 110 -35.88 62.53 11.66
C LYS A 110 -37.09 62.01 10.88
N SER A 111 -38.28 62.49 11.24
CA SER A 111 -39.53 61.94 10.71
C SER A 111 -40.57 63.02 10.42
N TRP A 112 -41.39 62.80 9.41
CA TRP A 112 -42.54 63.64 9.05
C TRP A 112 -43.84 62.83 9.05
N PHE A 113 -44.84 63.31 9.78
CA PHE A 113 -46.17 62.70 9.89
C PHE A 113 -47.25 63.65 9.37
N TYR A 114 -48.10 63.16 8.46
CA TYR A 114 -49.29 63.87 8.01
C TYR A 114 -50.38 63.87 9.10
N PRO A 115 -51.19 64.95 9.23
CA PRO A 115 -52.29 65.00 10.20
C PRO A 115 -53.23 63.80 10.09
N GLY A 116 -53.55 63.18 11.22
CA GLY A 116 -54.45 62.03 11.32
C GLY A 116 -53.81 60.67 11.00
N GLU A 117 -52.55 60.62 10.56
CA GLU A 117 -51.85 59.35 10.24
C GLU A 117 -51.00 58.84 11.42
N THR A 118 -50.98 57.51 11.58
CA THR A 118 -50.09 56.79 12.50
C THR A 118 -48.80 56.31 11.85
N THR A 119 -48.66 56.51 10.54
CA THR A 119 -47.45 56.20 9.77
C THR A 119 -46.90 57.49 9.17
N GLY A 120 -45.62 57.74 9.38
CA GLY A 120 -44.87 58.85 8.82
C GLY A 120 -43.67 58.36 8.02
N GLU A 121 -42.86 59.32 7.58
CA GLU A 121 -41.68 59.11 6.74
C GLU A 121 -40.41 59.49 7.50
N GLU A 122 -39.55 58.52 7.80
CA GLU A 122 -38.24 58.73 8.42
C GLU A 122 -37.13 58.89 7.36
N PHE A 123 -36.32 59.94 7.52
CA PHE A 123 -35.24 60.29 6.61
C PHE A 123 -33.95 59.55 6.97
N VAL A 124 -33.33 58.89 5.99
CA VAL A 124 -32.10 58.10 6.20
C VAL A 124 -30.85 58.95 5.98
N TYR A 125 -30.03 59.12 7.02
CA TYR A 125 -28.73 59.80 6.96
C TYR A 125 -27.59 58.78 6.78
N THR A 126 -26.94 58.75 5.62
CA THR A 126 -25.72 57.93 5.41
C THR A 126 -24.49 58.70 5.85
N SER A 127 -23.65 58.11 6.71
CA SER A 127 -22.38 58.70 7.15
C SER A 127 -21.33 58.74 6.02
N SER A 128 -21.43 59.70 5.10
CA SER A 128 -20.57 59.79 3.93
C SER A 128 -19.26 60.52 4.20
N SER A 129 -18.46 60.03 5.16
CA SER A 129 -17.15 60.60 5.46
C SER A 129 -16.12 59.52 5.86
N ARG A 130 -15.57 58.79 4.87
CA ARG A 130 -14.20 58.26 4.99
C ARG A 130 -13.27 59.21 4.27
N THR A 131 -12.28 59.73 4.97
CA THR A 131 -11.35 60.74 4.44
C THR A 131 -10.40 60.11 3.42
N LYS A 132 -9.83 60.92 2.53
CA LYS A 132 -8.85 60.48 1.50
C LYS A 132 -7.70 59.66 2.10
N ASP A 133 -7.25 60.03 3.31
CA ASP A 133 -6.17 59.34 4.03
C ASP A 133 -6.54 57.88 4.41
N GLN A 134 -7.82 57.60 4.67
CA GLN A 134 -8.29 56.24 4.95
C GLN A 134 -8.35 55.36 3.69
N ILE A 135 -8.58 55.95 2.52
CA ILE A 135 -8.58 55.23 1.24
C ILE A 135 -7.14 54.86 0.86
N GLU A 136 -6.19 55.79 1.02
CA GLU A 136 -4.79 55.50 0.72
C GLU A 136 -4.20 54.47 1.69
N ALA A 137 -4.49 54.58 3.00
CA ALA A 137 -4.06 53.56 3.97
C ALA A 137 -4.61 52.16 3.67
N MET A 138 -5.87 52.07 3.22
CA MET A 138 -6.47 50.79 2.83
C MET A 138 -5.89 50.23 1.53
N LYS A 139 -5.42 51.09 0.62
CA LYS A 139 -4.75 50.68 -0.60
C LYS A 139 -3.37 50.07 -0.30
N ASP A 140 -2.60 50.71 0.56
CA ASP A 140 -1.29 50.18 1.02
C ASP A 140 -1.47 48.82 1.73
N GLU A 141 -2.52 48.66 2.53
CA GLU A 141 -2.85 47.39 3.18
C GLU A 141 -3.22 46.29 2.17
N ILE A 142 -3.98 46.62 1.12
CA ILE A 142 -4.30 45.68 0.04
C ILE A 142 -3.04 45.27 -0.72
N GLU A 143 -2.14 46.20 -1.04
CA GLU A 143 -0.88 45.89 -1.71
C GLU A 143 0.01 44.97 -0.84
N ALA A 144 0.06 45.22 0.48
CA ALA A 144 0.78 44.36 1.43
C ALA A 144 0.19 42.94 1.49
N ILE A 145 -1.14 42.82 1.54
CA ILE A 145 -1.83 41.53 1.51
C ILE A 145 -1.55 40.79 0.19
N GLN A 146 -1.57 41.49 -0.94
CA GLN A 146 -1.26 40.90 -2.24
C GLN A 146 0.17 40.38 -2.33
N ALA A 147 1.15 41.12 -1.80
CA ALA A 147 2.54 40.68 -1.71
C ALA A 147 2.67 39.42 -0.84
N GLN A 148 2.03 39.40 0.33
CA GLN A 148 2.03 38.24 1.22
C GLN A 148 1.37 37.01 0.57
N MET A 149 0.31 37.20 -0.22
CA MET A 149 -0.32 36.12 -0.99
C MET A 149 0.60 35.56 -2.08
N ALA A 150 1.40 36.41 -2.73
CA ALA A 150 2.37 35.98 -3.73
C ALA A 150 3.49 35.13 -3.11
N ASP A 151 4.03 35.57 -1.97
CA ASP A 151 5.03 34.81 -1.21
C ASP A 151 4.49 33.45 -0.76
N MET A 152 3.24 33.41 -0.27
CA MET A 152 2.60 32.17 0.13
C MET A 152 2.42 31.20 -1.05
N ARG A 153 2.03 31.69 -2.23
CA ARG A 153 1.92 30.87 -3.44
C ARG A 153 3.27 30.30 -3.86
N ASN A 154 4.34 31.11 -3.80
CA ASN A 154 5.70 30.64 -4.11
C ASN A 154 6.16 29.57 -3.11
N ALA A 155 5.89 29.77 -1.82
CA ALA A 155 6.17 28.77 -0.79
C ALA A 155 5.37 27.47 -1.00
N GLN A 156 4.11 27.57 -1.41
CA GLN A 156 3.28 26.41 -1.77
C GLN A 156 3.81 25.67 -3.00
N ALA A 157 4.26 26.37 -4.03
CA ALA A 157 4.87 25.76 -5.22
C ALA A 157 6.15 24.99 -4.87
N HIS A 158 7.05 25.60 -4.10
CA HIS A 158 8.25 24.91 -3.61
C HIS A 158 7.90 23.72 -2.70
N GLN A 159 6.85 23.82 -1.90
CA GLN A 159 6.41 22.70 -1.09
C GLN A 159 5.88 21.54 -1.94
N ALA A 160 5.16 21.82 -3.03
CA ALA A 160 4.70 20.79 -3.97
C ALA A 160 5.89 20.09 -4.65
N GLU A 161 6.87 20.82 -5.16
CA GLU A 161 8.10 20.26 -5.74
C GLU A 161 8.85 19.35 -4.75
N ARG A 162 8.94 19.76 -3.48
CA ARG A 162 9.55 18.95 -2.43
C ARG A 162 8.78 17.67 -2.17
N ILE A 163 7.45 17.72 -2.15
CA ILE A 163 6.60 16.53 -1.96
C ILE A 163 6.79 15.56 -3.11
N ASP A 164 6.80 16.04 -4.35
CA ASP A 164 7.03 15.20 -5.53
C ASP A 164 8.43 14.56 -5.50
N ALA A 165 9.46 15.34 -5.15
CA ALA A 165 10.82 14.82 -5.00
C ALA A 165 10.93 13.78 -3.87
N VAL A 166 10.18 13.94 -2.76
CA VAL A 166 10.09 12.92 -1.71
C VAL A 166 9.37 11.68 -2.24
N GLY A 167 8.29 11.84 -3.01
CA GLY A 167 7.55 10.74 -3.63
C GLY A 167 8.43 9.90 -4.56
N HIS A 168 9.19 10.54 -5.45
CA HIS A 168 10.13 9.84 -6.32
C HIS A 168 11.23 9.12 -5.55
N ARG A 169 11.89 9.77 -4.58
CA ARG A 169 12.91 9.09 -3.76
C ARG A 169 12.35 7.90 -2.98
N ALA A 170 11.11 8.01 -2.48
CA ALA A 170 10.45 6.90 -1.80
C ALA A 170 10.17 5.74 -2.76
N GLN A 171 9.71 6.02 -3.98
CA GLN A 171 9.50 4.99 -5.01
C GLN A 171 10.80 4.30 -5.42
N GLU A 172 11.88 5.06 -5.63
CA GLU A 172 13.21 4.52 -5.92
C GLU A 172 13.72 3.64 -4.77
N GLY A 173 13.59 4.10 -3.53
CA GLY A 173 13.96 3.33 -2.34
C GLY A 173 13.18 2.02 -2.21
N LEU A 174 11.87 2.03 -2.49
CA LEU A 174 11.04 0.83 -2.50
C LEU A 174 11.44 -0.14 -3.63
N ALA A 175 11.77 0.38 -4.81
CA ALA A 175 12.22 -0.43 -5.94
C ALA A 175 13.54 -1.13 -5.63
N GLU A 176 14.52 -0.43 -5.05
CA GLU A 176 15.80 -1.03 -4.68
C GLU A 176 15.62 -2.04 -3.52
N ALA A 177 14.83 -1.72 -2.50
CA ALA A 177 14.54 -2.66 -1.41
C ALA A 177 13.86 -3.94 -1.90
N ASN A 178 12.93 -3.84 -2.85
CA ASN A 178 12.29 -5.01 -3.47
C ASN A 178 13.29 -5.85 -4.26
N LYS A 179 14.18 -5.20 -5.03
CA LYS A 179 15.23 -5.87 -5.79
C LYS A 179 16.21 -6.61 -4.85
N GLU A 180 16.62 -5.99 -3.75
CA GLU A 180 17.45 -6.63 -2.73
C GLU A 180 16.74 -7.81 -2.06
N ALA A 181 15.45 -7.68 -1.74
CA ALA A 181 14.65 -8.77 -1.18
C ALA A 181 14.53 -9.97 -2.14
N MET A 182 14.37 -9.72 -3.44
CA MET A 182 14.38 -10.76 -4.48
C MET A 182 15.75 -11.44 -4.59
N ALA A 183 16.84 -10.66 -4.52
CA ALA A 183 18.19 -11.20 -4.53
C ALA A 183 18.46 -12.09 -3.30
N ALA A 184 18.03 -11.67 -2.11
CA ALA A 184 18.13 -12.45 -0.88
C ALA A 184 17.32 -13.77 -0.97
N THR A 185 16.12 -13.72 -1.52
CA THR A 185 15.28 -14.90 -1.76
C THR A 185 15.98 -15.90 -2.70
N THR A 186 16.55 -15.38 -3.78
CA THR A 186 17.29 -16.19 -4.76
C THR A 186 18.53 -16.82 -4.11
N ALA A 187 19.28 -16.06 -3.31
CA ALA A 187 20.44 -16.57 -2.58
C ALA A 187 20.06 -17.69 -1.60
N SER A 188 18.94 -17.54 -0.88
CA SER A 188 18.42 -18.57 0.02
C SER A 188 18.04 -19.86 -0.73
N GLN A 189 17.42 -19.75 -1.90
CA GLN A 189 17.10 -20.91 -2.74
C GLN A 189 18.36 -21.62 -3.27
N ILE A 190 19.38 -20.86 -3.67
CA ILE A 190 20.67 -21.40 -4.12
C ILE A 190 21.36 -22.14 -2.97
N ALA A 191 21.38 -21.56 -1.77
CA ALA A 191 21.94 -22.21 -0.59
C ALA A 191 21.22 -23.53 -0.27
N ALA A 192 19.88 -23.53 -0.25
CA ALA A 192 19.09 -24.73 -0.03
C ALA A 192 19.31 -25.80 -1.11
N ALA A 193 19.52 -25.39 -2.37
CA ALA A 193 19.85 -26.32 -3.45
C ALA A 193 21.26 -26.91 -3.26
N ALA A 194 22.24 -26.10 -2.85
CA ALA A 194 23.59 -26.54 -2.55
C ALA A 194 23.61 -27.56 -1.40
N ASP A 195 22.84 -27.32 -0.33
CA ASP A 195 22.72 -28.24 0.80
C ASP A 195 22.14 -29.60 0.36
N ARG A 196 21.14 -29.61 -0.52
CA ARG A 196 20.58 -30.86 -1.08
C ARG A 196 21.60 -31.62 -1.92
N ILE A 197 22.39 -30.91 -2.72
CA ILE A 197 23.43 -31.51 -3.56
C ILE A 197 24.52 -32.12 -2.67
N ALA A 198 24.96 -31.40 -1.62
CA ALA A 198 25.93 -31.92 -0.66
C ALA A 198 25.42 -33.19 0.02
N ALA A 199 24.18 -33.18 0.52
CA ALA A 199 23.56 -34.36 1.15
C ALA A 199 23.40 -35.55 0.17
N ASP A 200 23.16 -35.30 -1.12
CA ASP A 200 23.11 -36.37 -2.13
C ASP A 200 24.50 -36.93 -2.44
N ALA A 201 25.51 -36.07 -2.51
CA ALA A 201 26.90 -36.49 -2.68
C ALA A 201 27.36 -37.38 -1.51
N ASP A 202 27.03 -37.02 -0.27
CA ASP A 202 27.34 -37.82 0.91
C ASP A 202 26.68 -39.20 0.85
N ARG A 203 25.38 -39.27 0.54
CA ARG A 203 24.66 -40.56 0.37
C ARG A 203 25.29 -41.43 -0.72
N ARG A 204 25.68 -40.84 -1.85
CA ARG A 204 26.34 -41.56 -2.94
C ARG A 204 27.72 -42.07 -2.53
N ALA A 205 28.47 -41.28 -1.78
CA ALA A 205 29.78 -41.69 -1.24
C ALA A 205 29.63 -42.86 -0.26
N GLU A 206 28.66 -42.80 0.66
CA GLU A 206 28.37 -43.90 1.59
C GLU A 206 27.97 -45.19 0.85
N ALA A 207 27.09 -45.09 -0.16
CA ALA A 207 26.69 -46.22 -0.99
C ALA A 207 27.88 -46.83 -1.75
N ALA A 208 28.76 -45.99 -2.31
CA ALA A 208 29.98 -46.44 -2.97
C ALA A 208 30.92 -47.16 -2.00
N GLN A 209 31.11 -46.62 -0.78
CA GLN A 209 31.92 -47.28 0.25
C GLN A 209 31.33 -48.61 0.70
N PHE A 210 30.00 -48.69 0.86
CA PHE A 210 29.32 -49.94 1.20
C PHE A 210 29.54 -51.01 0.12
N ASN A 211 29.34 -50.65 -1.14
CA ASN A 211 29.56 -51.56 -2.27
C ASN A 211 31.02 -51.99 -2.39
N ALA A 212 31.97 -51.08 -2.20
CA ALA A 212 33.40 -51.40 -2.19
C ALA A 212 33.75 -52.39 -1.06
N ARG A 213 33.27 -52.15 0.17
CA ARG A 213 33.47 -53.06 1.30
C ARG A 213 32.89 -54.45 1.02
N ARG A 214 31.69 -54.52 0.45
CA ARG A 214 31.07 -55.79 0.05
C ARG A 214 31.91 -56.52 -1.00
N SER A 215 32.41 -55.81 -2.00
CA SER A 215 33.27 -56.39 -3.04
C SER A 215 34.57 -56.93 -2.46
N VAL A 216 35.23 -56.18 -1.57
CA VAL A 216 36.48 -56.62 -0.92
C VAL A 216 36.22 -57.86 -0.07
N ASN A 217 35.12 -57.89 0.69
CA ASN A 217 34.76 -59.07 1.49
C ASN A 217 34.50 -60.30 0.61
N GLN A 218 33.81 -60.15 -0.52
CA GLN A 218 33.59 -61.24 -1.48
C GLN A 218 34.91 -61.74 -2.08
N ILE A 219 35.81 -60.83 -2.47
CA ILE A 219 37.14 -61.19 -2.98
C ILE A 219 37.92 -61.98 -1.93
N HIS A 220 37.87 -61.55 -0.67
CA HIS A 220 38.55 -62.25 0.42
C HIS A 220 38.02 -63.68 0.61
N THR A 221 36.69 -63.85 0.63
CA THR A 221 36.06 -65.18 0.72
C THR A 221 36.47 -66.09 -0.44
N VAL A 222 36.48 -65.57 -1.68
CA VAL A 222 36.90 -66.35 -2.85
C VAL A 222 38.40 -66.69 -2.78
N ALA A 223 39.24 -65.77 -2.31
CA ALA A 223 40.66 -66.02 -2.12
C ALA A 223 40.92 -67.13 -1.10
N GLU A 224 40.24 -67.10 0.06
CA GLU A 224 40.31 -68.16 1.08
C GLU A 224 39.87 -69.52 0.53
N GLU A 225 38.81 -69.56 -0.28
CA GLU A 225 38.35 -70.80 -0.92
C GLU A 225 39.38 -71.36 -1.91
N ILE A 226 39.97 -70.49 -2.75
CA ILE A 226 41.01 -70.87 -3.71
C ILE A 226 42.25 -71.39 -2.98
N GLU A 227 42.73 -70.67 -1.96
CA GLU A 227 43.87 -71.09 -1.14
C GLU A 227 43.60 -72.46 -0.50
N GLY A 228 42.39 -72.66 0.04
CA GLY A 228 41.96 -73.94 0.58
C GLY A 228 41.95 -75.07 -0.44
N ARG A 229 41.53 -74.80 -1.69
CA ARG A 229 41.59 -75.80 -2.78
C ARG A 229 43.02 -76.12 -3.18
N ILE A 230 43.88 -75.10 -3.33
CA ILE A 230 45.31 -75.28 -3.67
C ILE A 230 46.02 -76.10 -2.60
N ALA A 231 45.82 -75.79 -1.31
CA ALA A 231 46.45 -76.53 -0.21
C ALA A 231 46.02 -78.01 -0.12
N ASN A 232 44.92 -78.38 -0.76
CA ASN A 232 44.39 -79.75 -0.78
C ASN A 232 44.58 -80.47 -2.12
N LEU A 233 45.03 -79.77 -3.17
CA LEU A 233 45.24 -80.34 -4.51
C LEU A 233 46.28 -81.48 -4.53
N ASP A 234 47.32 -81.39 -3.71
CA ASP A 234 48.38 -82.41 -3.64
C ASP A 234 48.13 -83.47 -2.55
N LYS A 235 47.05 -83.34 -1.78
CA LYS A 235 46.72 -84.27 -0.69
C LYS A 235 45.85 -85.41 -1.20
N TYR A 236 46.42 -86.23 -2.09
CA TYR A 236 45.78 -87.49 -2.47
C TYR A 236 45.83 -88.48 -1.31
N LYS A 237 44.68 -89.09 -1.02
CA LYS A 237 44.61 -90.27 -0.16
C LYS A 237 44.25 -91.44 -1.05
N MET A 238 45.01 -92.55 -0.95
CA MET A 238 44.63 -93.79 -1.63
C MET A 238 43.23 -94.19 -1.16
N ALA A 239 42.28 -94.17 -2.09
CA ALA A 239 40.89 -94.49 -1.80
C ALA A 239 40.59 -95.97 -2.05
N ASP A 240 41.18 -96.55 -3.10
CA ASP A 240 40.95 -97.93 -3.51
C ASP A 240 42.13 -98.46 -4.34
N GLN A 241 42.34 -99.79 -4.35
CA GLN A 241 43.36 -100.47 -5.14
C GLN A 241 42.77 -101.71 -5.81
N THR A 242 42.83 -101.78 -7.14
CA THR A 242 42.34 -102.92 -7.92
C THR A 242 43.49 -103.59 -8.67
N THR A 243 43.54 -104.93 -8.63
CA THR A 243 44.55 -105.72 -9.37
C THR A 243 43.93 -106.39 -10.60
N VAL A 244 44.54 -106.14 -11.75
CA VAL A 244 44.25 -106.76 -13.05
C VAL A 244 45.34 -107.77 -13.39
N THR A 245 44.94 -108.95 -13.85
CA THR A 245 45.87 -110.03 -14.22
C THR A 245 45.93 -110.26 -15.73
N PHE A 246 47.06 -110.77 -16.19
CA PHE A 246 47.29 -111.10 -17.60
C PHE A 246 47.80 -112.52 -17.75
N ASN A 247 47.51 -113.14 -18.89
CA ASN A 247 48.11 -114.43 -19.23
C ASN A 247 49.63 -114.29 -19.43
N PHE A 248 50.32 -115.43 -19.38
CA PHE A 248 51.75 -115.47 -19.66
C PHE A 248 52.04 -114.87 -21.04
N ASN A 249 53.05 -114.00 -21.10
CA ASN A 249 53.48 -113.33 -22.32
C ASN A 249 52.38 -112.54 -23.07
N SER A 250 51.34 -112.08 -22.36
CA SER A 250 50.18 -111.40 -22.93
C SER A 250 49.92 -110.05 -22.26
N ASP A 251 49.39 -109.13 -23.06
CA ASP A 251 48.83 -107.82 -22.72
C ASP A 251 47.31 -107.76 -22.96
N GLU A 252 46.69 -108.89 -23.31
CA GLU A 252 45.25 -108.97 -23.56
C GLU A 252 44.46 -109.01 -22.24
N LEU A 253 43.48 -108.11 -22.11
CA LEU A 253 42.59 -108.06 -20.95
C LEU A 253 41.61 -109.24 -20.96
N ARG A 254 41.50 -109.93 -19.82
CA ARG A 254 40.50 -110.99 -19.62
C ARG A 254 39.13 -110.39 -19.32
N LYS A 255 38.05 -111.09 -19.67
CA LYS A 255 36.66 -110.68 -19.36
C LYS A 255 36.41 -110.40 -17.87
N GLU A 256 37.01 -111.23 -17.01
CA GLU A 256 36.95 -111.05 -15.56
C GLU A 256 37.61 -109.74 -15.11
N ASP A 257 38.75 -109.39 -15.70
CA ASP A 257 39.50 -108.18 -15.35
C ASP A 257 38.89 -106.92 -15.97
N MET A 258 38.29 -107.02 -17.17
CA MET A 258 37.45 -105.96 -17.74
C MET A 258 36.29 -105.59 -16.80
N SER A 259 35.64 -106.59 -16.18
CA SER A 259 34.55 -106.34 -15.23
C SER A 259 35.03 -105.62 -13.97
N LYS A 260 36.28 -105.84 -13.53
CA LYS A 260 36.89 -105.07 -12.43
C LYS A 260 37.15 -103.63 -12.85
N LEU A 261 37.67 -103.41 -14.06
CA LEU A 261 37.90 -102.09 -14.63
C LEU A 261 36.58 -101.31 -14.80
N ASP A 262 35.48 -101.96 -15.18
CA ASP A 262 34.14 -101.33 -15.21
C ASP A 262 33.72 -100.78 -13.85
N ASN A 263 34.01 -101.50 -12.77
CA ASN A 263 33.68 -101.06 -11.42
C ASN A 263 34.54 -99.86 -10.99
N VAL A 264 35.83 -99.86 -11.36
CA VAL A 264 36.71 -98.70 -11.16
C VAL A 264 36.15 -97.49 -11.92
N ALA A 265 35.78 -97.66 -13.20
CA ALA A 265 35.21 -96.59 -14.01
C ALA A 265 33.90 -96.03 -13.43
N ARG A 266 32.99 -96.88 -12.93
CA ARG A 266 31.75 -96.45 -12.26
C ARG A 266 32.02 -95.68 -10.97
N SER A 267 32.96 -96.15 -10.15
CA SER A 267 33.37 -95.50 -8.89
C SER A 267 33.89 -94.08 -9.15
N VAL A 268 34.75 -93.95 -10.16
CA VAL A 268 35.40 -92.67 -10.52
C VAL A 268 34.39 -91.71 -11.17
N SER A 269 33.46 -92.20 -11.99
CA SER A 269 32.44 -91.38 -12.65
C SER A 269 31.41 -90.78 -11.68
N GLY A 270 31.15 -91.44 -10.54
CA GLY A 270 30.24 -90.94 -9.51
C GLY A 270 30.89 -89.93 -8.55
N ALA A 271 32.22 -89.90 -8.47
CA ALA A 271 32.96 -88.93 -7.69
C ALA A 271 33.07 -87.63 -8.48
N HIS A 272 32.45 -86.56 -7.99
CA HIS A 272 32.49 -85.24 -8.63
C HIS A 272 33.95 -84.75 -8.67
N SER A 273 34.53 -84.67 -9.88
CA SER A 273 35.80 -84.03 -10.27
C SER A 273 36.95 -84.01 -9.23
N GLY A 274 38.01 -84.80 -9.45
CA GLY A 274 39.24 -84.75 -8.65
C GLY A 274 39.93 -86.08 -8.37
N CYS A 275 39.58 -87.17 -9.08
CA CYS A 275 40.22 -88.48 -8.90
C CYS A 275 41.45 -88.63 -9.80
N LEU A 276 42.56 -89.11 -9.24
CA LEU A 276 43.76 -89.53 -9.96
C LEU A 276 43.83 -91.07 -9.95
N ILE A 277 43.87 -91.68 -11.13
CA ILE A 277 44.11 -93.13 -11.28
C ILE A 277 45.58 -93.32 -11.64
N GLU A 278 46.33 -94.00 -10.76
CA GLU A 278 47.70 -94.42 -11.04
C GLU A 278 47.70 -95.86 -11.59
N LEU A 279 48.29 -96.06 -12.76
CA LEU A 279 48.43 -97.37 -13.39
C LEU A 279 49.89 -97.83 -13.31
N GLN A 280 50.12 -99.01 -12.72
CA GLN A 280 51.44 -99.61 -12.60
C GLN A 280 51.46 -100.99 -13.26
N GLY A 281 52.37 -101.17 -14.22
CA GLY A 281 52.54 -102.40 -14.96
C GLY A 281 53.60 -103.30 -14.34
N PHE A 282 53.31 -104.60 -14.24
CA PHE A 282 54.24 -105.59 -13.70
C PHE A 282 54.36 -106.81 -14.62
N THR A 283 55.50 -107.50 -14.56
CA THR A 283 55.73 -108.81 -15.15
C THR A 283 56.25 -109.79 -14.11
N ASP A 284 56.23 -111.08 -14.45
CA ASP A 284 57.01 -112.05 -13.69
C ASP A 284 58.52 -111.92 -14.02
N LYS A 285 59.33 -112.77 -13.39
CA LYS A 285 60.80 -112.75 -13.50
C LYS A 285 61.35 -113.44 -14.76
N ILE A 286 60.50 -114.01 -15.62
CA ILE A 286 60.91 -114.80 -16.78
C ILE A 286 61.13 -113.87 -17.97
N GLY A 287 62.26 -114.02 -18.68
CA GLY A 287 62.60 -113.19 -19.85
C GLY A 287 63.64 -112.11 -19.56
N THR A 288 63.96 -111.31 -20.58
CA THR A 288 64.92 -110.20 -20.43
C THR A 288 64.23 -108.97 -19.84
N GLU A 289 64.98 -108.17 -19.08
CA GLU A 289 64.48 -106.92 -18.51
C GLU A 289 63.87 -106.00 -19.57
N LYS A 290 64.57 -105.81 -20.70
CA LYS A 290 64.06 -105.00 -21.83
C LYS A 290 62.72 -105.51 -22.37
N TYR A 291 62.56 -106.83 -22.46
CA TYR A 291 61.31 -107.42 -22.93
C TYR A 291 60.19 -107.20 -21.91
N ASN A 292 60.48 -107.46 -20.64
CA ASN A 292 59.53 -107.34 -19.55
C ASN A 292 59.08 -105.90 -19.32
N LEU A 293 59.99 -104.92 -19.43
CA LEU A 293 59.64 -103.49 -19.40
C LEU A 293 58.67 -103.15 -20.54
N GLY A 294 58.96 -103.59 -21.76
CA GLY A 294 58.05 -103.38 -22.89
C GLY A 294 56.72 -104.10 -22.74
N LEU A 295 56.67 -105.26 -22.07
CA LEU A 295 55.43 -105.99 -21.80
C LEU A 295 54.60 -105.32 -20.69
N SER A 296 55.23 -104.82 -19.63
CA SER A 296 54.53 -104.05 -18.59
C SER A 296 53.92 -102.76 -19.15
N ASP A 297 54.63 -102.06 -20.04
CA ASP A 297 54.11 -100.85 -20.69
C ASP A 297 52.87 -101.13 -21.52
N ARG A 298 52.87 -102.22 -22.31
CA ARG A 298 51.70 -102.61 -23.12
C ARG A 298 50.51 -103.07 -22.27
N ARG A 299 50.75 -103.67 -21.11
CA ARG A 299 49.69 -104.02 -20.14
C ARG A 299 49.04 -102.77 -19.57
N VAL A 300 49.82 -101.77 -19.20
CA VAL A 300 49.31 -100.46 -18.76
C VAL A 300 48.51 -99.79 -19.87
N GLU A 301 49.04 -99.77 -21.09
CA GLU A 301 48.35 -99.22 -22.27
C GLU A 301 47.01 -99.91 -22.54
N SER A 302 46.94 -101.23 -22.34
CA SER A 302 45.70 -101.99 -22.53
C SER A 302 44.64 -101.63 -21.50
N VAL A 303 45.04 -101.45 -20.23
CA VAL A 303 44.16 -100.94 -19.17
C VAL A 303 43.73 -99.50 -19.46
N LEU A 304 44.67 -98.66 -19.88
CA LEU A 304 44.42 -97.25 -20.22
C LEU A 304 43.38 -97.13 -21.35
N ARG A 305 43.56 -97.87 -22.45
CA ARG A 305 42.62 -97.90 -23.58
C ARG A 305 41.24 -98.38 -23.22
N TYR A 306 41.11 -99.20 -22.18
CA TYR A 306 39.82 -99.70 -21.72
C TYR A 306 39.07 -98.69 -20.86
N LEU A 307 39.79 -97.84 -20.11
CA LEU A 307 39.22 -96.89 -19.16
C LEU A 307 38.85 -95.52 -19.75
N VAL A 308 39.32 -95.19 -20.96
CA VAL A 308 39.06 -93.93 -21.69
C VAL A 308 37.95 -94.13 -22.71
#